data_AF-A0A6F8YHE5-F1
#
_entry.id   AF-A0A6F8YHE5-F1
#
_cell.length_a   1.000
_cell.length_b   1.000
_cell.length_c   1.000
_cell.angle_alpha   90.00
_cell.angle_beta   90.00
_cell.angle_gamma   90.00
#
_symmetry.space_group_name_H-M   'P 1'
#
loop_
_entity.id
_entity.type
_entity.pdbx_description
1 polymer ?
#
loop_
_entity_poly.entity_id
_entity_poly.type
_entity_poly.pdbx_seq_one_letter_code
_entity_poly.pdbx_strand_id
1 'polypeptide(L)'
;MRELREDRGFTLRYVSERLGLAYAEVKAFEHGGRVFQHGEVIGLLDLYGVYETGERERLFALARDTFRMSRWENDFDAPQLDTSLLDSLWLESMA
;
A
#
# COMPACT_ATOMS: atom_id res chain seq x y z
N MET A 1 -6.57 -7.56 -5.39
CA MET A 1 -6.08 -6.34 -6.09
C MET A 1 -6.42 -6.34 -7.56
N ARG A 2 -6.00 -7.33 -8.35
CA ARG A 2 -6.37 -7.42 -9.77
C ARG A 2 -7.87 -7.42 -10.01
N GLU A 3 -8.60 -8.28 -9.31
CA GLU A 3 -10.06 -8.38 -9.42
C GLU A 3 -10.74 -7.04 -9.08
N LEU A 4 -10.34 -6.39 -7.98
CA LEU A 4 -10.82 -5.06 -7.60
C LEU A 4 -10.61 -4.00 -8.69
N ARG A 5 -9.49 -4.06 -9.43
CA ARG A 5 -9.25 -3.17 -10.57
C ARG A 5 -10.21 -3.48 -11.72
N GLU A 6 -10.36 -4.75 -12.06
CA GLU A 6 -11.17 -5.22 -13.18
C GLU A 6 -12.67 -4.95 -12.94
N ASP A 7 -13.15 -5.11 -11.71
CA ASP A 7 -14.52 -4.77 -11.31
C ASP A 7 -14.84 -3.28 -11.47
N ARG A 8 -13.83 -2.42 -11.36
CA ARG A 8 -13.95 -0.98 -11.62
C ARG A 8 -13.73 -0.60 -13.08
N GLY A 9 -13.44 -1.57 -13.96
CA GLY A 9 -13.17 -1.34 -15.38
C GLY A 9 -11.88 -0.56 -15.64
N PHE A 10 -10.97 -0.50 -14.66
CA PHE A 10 -9.73 0.26 -14.80
C PHE A 10 -8.66 -0.54 -15.54
N THR A 11 -7.98 0.14 -16.45
CA THR A 11 -6.76 -0.41 -17.08
C THR A 11 -5.56 -0.21 -16.16
N LEU A 12 -4.55 -1.07 -16.29
CA LEU A 12 -3.28 -0.89 -15.57
C LEU A 12 -2.63 0.48 -15.88
N ARG A 13 -2.78 0.97 -17.12
CA ARG A 13 -2.28 2.29 -17.54
C ARG A 13 -3.00 3.42 -16.81
N TYR A 14 -4.32 3.34 -16.72
CA TYR A 14 -5.11 4.32 -15.98
C TYR A 14 -4.67 4.39 -14.52
N VAL A 15 -4.48 3.24 -13.88
CA VAL A 15 -4.03 3.17 -12.49
C VAL A 15 -2.62 3.74 -12.32
N SER A 16 -1.69 3.41 -13.23
CA SER A 16 -0.32 3.93 -13.18
C SER A 16 -0.29 5.44 -13.28
N GLU A 17 -1.03 6.01 -14.25
CA GLU A 17 -1.13 7.46 -14.45
C GLU A 17 -1.80 8.15 -13.24
N ARG A 18 -2.84 7.54 -12.67
CA ARG A 18 -3.62 8.12 -11.57
C ARG A 18 -2.88 8.15 -10.24
N LEU A 19 -1.97 7.18 -10.02
CA LEU A 19 -1.18 7.04 -8.80
C LEU A 19 0.27 7.51 -8.95
N GLY A 20 0.72 7.87 -10.15
CA GLY A 20 2.11 8.26 -10.41
C GLY A 20 3.11 7.10 -10.28
N LEU A 21 2.64 5.87 -10.38
CA LEU A 21 3.46 4.65 -10.26
C LEU A 21 3.87 4.14 -11.64
N ALA A 22 4.98 3.41 -11.75
CA ALA A 22 5.33 2.78 -13.01
C ALA A 22 4.38 1.62 -13.33
N TYR A 23 4.05 1.42 -14.61
CA TYR A 23 3.15 0.33 -15.04
C TYR A 23 3.61 -1.05 -14.56
N ALA A 24 4.92 -1.31 -14.60
CA ALA A 24 5.51 -2.55 -14.12
C ALA A 24 5.32 -2.75 -12.61
N GLU A 25 5.30 -1.67 -11.83
CA GLU A 25 5.04 -1.71 -10.39
C GLU A 25 3.57 -2.05 -10.13
N VAL A 26 2.62 -1.39 -10.80
CA VAL A 26 1.18 -1.72 -10.73
C VAL A 26 0.94 -3.20 -11.04
N LYS A 27 1.59 -3.70 -12.10
CA LYS A 27 1.50 -5.11 -12.46
C LYS A 27 2.11 -6.02 -11.39
N ALA A 28 3.28 -5.69 -10.85
CA ALA A 28 3.92 -6.47 -9.79
C ALA A 28 3.08 -6.49 -8.51
N PHE A 29 2.45 -5.37 -8.14
CA PHE A 29 1.53 -5.29 -7.00
C PHE A 29 0.36 -6.24 -7.14
N GLU A 30 -0.24 -6.33 -8.32
CA GLU A 30 -1.40 -7.20 -8.53
C GLU A 30 -1.07 -8.70 -8.48
N HIS A 31 0.18 -9.07 -8.70
CA HIS A 31 0.64 -10.46 -8.72
C HIS A 31 1.44 -10.84 -7.46
N GLY A 32 1.57 -9.94 -6.48
CA GLY A 32 2.37 -10.18 -5.27
C GLY A 32 3.88 -10.24 -5.52
N GLY A 33 4.37 -9.68 -6.62
CA GLY A 33 5.78 -9.73 -7.03
C GLY A 33 6.69 -8.74 -6.32
N ARG A 34 6.16 -7.84 -5.48
CA ARG A 34 6.92 -6.93 -4.61
C ARG A 34 6.21 -6.69 -3.29
N VAL A 35 6.98 -6.32 -2.28
CA VAL A 35 6.47 -5.87 -0.99
C VAL A 35 5.80 -4.50 -1.15
N PHE A 36 4.72 -4.31 -0.41
CA PHE A 36 3.92 -3.10 -0.46
C PHE A 36 4.48 -2.02 0.47
N GLN A 37 4.65 -0.78 -0.03
CA GLN A 37 4.76 0.36 0.88
C GLN A 37 3.37 0.83 1.31
N HIS A 38 3.24 1.29 2.55
CA HIS A 38 1.95 1.62 3.14
C HIS A 38 1.16 2.67 2.33
N GLY A 39 1.82 3.72 1.84
CA GLY A 39 1.19 4.78 1.04
C GLY A 39 0.65 4.29 -0.32
N GLU A 40 1.35 3.34 -0.95
CA GLU A 40 0.94 2.77 -2.25
C GLU A 40 -0.33 1.94 -2.12
N VAL A 41 -0.46 1.20 -1.00
CA VAL A 41 -1.66 0.41 -0.69
C VAL A 41 -2.85 1.30 -0.44
N ILE A 42 -2.68 2.39 0.31
CA ILE A 42 -3.75 3.38 0.54
C ILE A 42 -4.25 3.91 -0.81
N GLY A 43 -3.35 4.39 -1.66
CA GLY A 43 -3.72 4.95 -2.96
C GLY A 43 -4.43 3.94 -3.87
N LEU A 44 -3.99 2.68 -3.88
CA LEU A 44 -4.65 1.61 -4.65
C LEU A 44 -6.04 1.27 -4.09
N LEU A 45 -6.19 1.14 -2.77
CA LEU A 45 -7.47 0.82 -2.15
C LEU A 45 -8.49 1.95 -2.31
N ASP A 46 -8.05 3.19 -2.18
CA ASP A 46 -8.92 4.35 -2.40
C ASP A 46 -9.35 4.42 -3.88
N LEU A 47 -8.41 4.22 -4.81
CA LEU A 47 -8.73 4.19 -6.24
C LEU A 47 -9.69 3.05 -6.58
N TYR A 48 -9.45 1.86 -6.03
CA TYR A 48 -10.32 0.68 -6.20
C TYR A 48 -11.57 0.73 -5.33
N GLY A 49 -11.76 1.84 -4.58
CA GLY A 49 -12.87 2.13 -3.68
C GLY A 49 -13.22 1.04 -2.68
N VAL A 50 -12.19 0.48 -2.04
CA VAL A 50 -12.33 -0.35 -0.85
C VAL A 50 -12.46 0.58 0.35
N TYR A 51 -13.69 0.92 0.70
CA TYR A 51 -14.01 1.86 1.78
C TYR A 51 -14.51 1.18 3.06
N GLU A 52 -14.83 -0.12 3.00
CA GLU A 52 -15.28 -0.85 4.18
C GLU A 52 -14.15 -0.97 5.21
N THR A 53 -14.38 -0.41 6.41
CA THR A 53 -13.36 -0.21 7.43
C THR A 53 -12.65 -1.51 7.82
N GLY A 54 -13.40 -2.61 7.98
CA GLY A 54 -12.83 -3.90 8.39
C GLY A 54 -11.97 -4.58 7.32
N GLU A 55 -12.31 -4.45 6.04
CA GLU A 55 -11.48 -4.98 4.95
C GLU A 55 -10.23 -4.12 4.75
N ARG A 56 -10.40 -2.79 4.84
CA ARG A 56 -9.31 -1.83 4.75
C ARG A 56 -8.27 -2.03 5.86
N GLU A 57 -8.71 -2.21 7.11
CA GLU A 57 -7.84 -2.49 8.26
C GLU A 57 -7.05 -3.80 8.09
N ARG A 58 -7.69 -4.87 7.59
CA ARG A 58 -7.00 -6.15 7.32
C ARG A 58 -5.90 -5.99 6.27
N LEU A 59 -6.18 -5.28 5.18
CA LEU A 59 -5.21 -5.04 4.11
C LEU A 59 -4.06 -4.11 4.57
N PHE A 60 -4.36 -3.13 5.43
CA PHE A 60 -3.34 -2.31 6.06
C PHE A 60 -2.44 -3.09 7.01
N ALA A 61 -3.01 -3.95 7.86
CA ALA A 61 -2.24 -4.80 8.76
C ALA A 61 -1.27 -5.70 7.97
N LEU A 62 -1.75 -6.31 6.88
CA LEU A 62 -0.94 -7.16 6.02
C LEU A 62 0.22 -6.39 5.35
N ALA A 63 -0.06 -5.18 4.83
CA ALA A 63 0.96 -4.33 4.23
C ALA A 63 2.03 -3.90 5.25
N ARG A 64 1.60 -3.52 6.46
CA ARG A 64 2.48 -3.11 7.56
C ARG A 64 3.40 -4.26 8.01
N ASP A 65 2.86 -5.47 8.13
CA ASP A 65 3.63 -6.62 8.59
C ASP A 65 4.64 -7.08 7.53
N THR A 66 4.26 -7.05 6.25
CA THR A 66 5.18 -7.40 5.15
C THR A 66 6.30 -6.38 4.99
N PHE A 67 6.00 -5.08 5.14
CA PHE A 67 7.01 -4.03 5.15
C PHE A 67 7.98 -4.18 6.32
N ARG A 68 7.46 -4.52 7.51
CA ARG A 68 8.31 -4.83 8.68
C ARG A 68 9.25 -5.98 8.33
N MET A 69 8.76 -7.12 7.88
CA MET A 69 9.59 -8.29 7.53
C MET A 69 10.64 -8.00 6.46
N SER A 70 10.28 -7.26 5.41
CA SER A 70 11.21 -6.86 4.34
C SER A 70 12.36 -5.97 4.82
N ARG A 71 12.16 -5.20 5.91
CA ARG A 71 13.20 -4.40 6.56
C ARG A 71 14.17 -5.28 7.36
N TRP A 72 13.72 -6.33 8.05
CA TRP A 72 14.63 -7.27 8.74
C TRP A 72 15.55 -8.03 7.77
N GLU A 73 15.11 -8.29 6.54
CA GLU A 73 15.95 -8.93 5.50
C GLU A 73 16.90 -7.95 4.79
N ASN A 74 16.69 -6.63 4.90
CA ASN A 74 17.51 -5.60 4.21
C ASN A 74 18.36 -4.73 5.15
N ASP A 75 18.23 -4.86 6.47
CA ASP A 75 18.98 -4.03 7.42
C ASP A 75 20.41 -4.54 7.63
N PHE A 76 21.30 -4.09 6.74
CA PHE A 76 22.68 -3.79 7.11
C PHE A 76 22.95 -2.28 7.26
N ASP A 77 22.02 -1.35 6.96
CA ASP A 77 22.32 0.09 7.08
C ASP A 77 21.13 1.09 7.01
N ALA A 78 19.98 0.84 7.68
CA ALA A 78 18.92 1.86 7.78
C ALA A 78 18.87 2.49 9.19
N PRO A 79 18.81 3.84 9.31
CA PRO A 79 18.69 4.50 10.61
C PRO A 79 17.35 4.12 11.26
N GLN A 80 17.39 3.70 12.52
CA GLN A 80 16.21 3.30 13.27
C GLN A 80 15.27 4.50 13.43
N LEU A 81 14.23 4.58 12.59
CA LEU A 81 13.16 5.54 12.78
C LEU A 81 12.25 5.05 13.91
N ASP A 82 12.02 5.91 14.90
CA ASP A 82 11.09 5.65 16.00
C ASP A 82 9.66 5.54 15.45
N THR A 83 9.10 4.34 15.56
CA THR A 83 7.78 3.97 15.03
C THR A 83 6.64 4.66 15.78
N SER A 84 6.88 5.29 16.93
CA SER A 84 5.88 6.09 17.65
C SER A 84 5.46 7.37 16.91
N LEU A 85 6.32 7.90 16.03
CA LEU A 85 6.03 9.11 15.24
C LEU A 85 5.05 8.85 14.09
N LEU A 86 4.93 7.59 13.65
CA LEU A 86 3.99 7.21 12.59
C LEU A 86 2.54 7.14 13.11
N ASP A 87 2.35 6.79 14.38
CA ASP A 87 1.04 6.74 15.02
C ASP A 87 0.52 8.16 15.36
N SER A 88 1.40 9.09 15.73
CA SER A 88 1.01 10.47 16.07
C SER A 88 0.54 11.30 14.87
N LEU A 89 1.16 11.12 13.69
CA LEU A 89 0.79 11.89 12.50
C LEU A 89 -0.58 11.50 11.93
N TRP A 90 -1.03 10.28 12.22
CA TRP A 90 -2.28 9.73 11.72
C TRP A 90 -3.49 10.13 12.58
N LEU A 91 -3.30 10.32 13.89
CA LEU A 91 -4.33 10.77 14.82
C LEU A 91 -4.72 12.23 14.60
N GLU A 92 -3.77 13.07 14.17
CA GLU A 92 -4.00 14.50 13.90
C GLU A 92 -4.77 14.76 12.60
N SER A 93 -4.80 13.80 11.65
CA SER A 93 -5.55 13.92 10.39
C SER A 93 -7.03 13.54 10.52
N MET A 94 -7.45 13.03 11.69
CA MET A 94 -8.80 12.56 11.97
C MET A 94 -9.53 13.41 13.04
N ALA A 95 -8.92 14.51 13.50
CA ALA A 95 -9.48 15.45 14.48
C ALA A 95 -10.02 16.73 13.82
#